data_AF-A0A7X9D2S7-F1
#
_entry.id   AF-A0A7X9D2S7-F1
#
_cell.length_a   1.000
_cell.length_b   1.000
_cell.length_c   1.000
_cell.angle_alpha   90.00
_cell.angle_beta   90.00
_cell.angle_gamma   90.00
#
_symmetry.space_group_name_H-M   'P 1'
#
loop_
_entity.id
_entity.type
_entity.pdbx_description
1 polymer ?
#
loop_
_entity_poly.entity_id
_entity_poly.type
_entity_poly.pdbx_seq_one_letter_code
_entity_poly.pdbx_strand_id
1 'polypeptide(L)' 'MYSFTTLFCYNCKSALLNLPETEVLKLDGLNFVCECCGHQNLLRKNQFLKSVNTDDPYTNTQSIDSIVANRSLYY' A
#
# COMPACT_ATOMS: atom_id res chain seq x y z
N MET A 1 -16.37 18.65 -19.11
CA MET A 1 -15.10 17.89 -19.01
C MET A 1 -15.13 17.13 -17.70
N TYR A 2 -14.85 15.82 -17.72
CA TYR A 2 -14.66 15.06 -16.49
C TYR A 2 -13.24 15.33 -15.97
N SER A 3 -13.12 15.90 -14.78
CA SER A 3 -11.82 16.08 -14.13
C SER A 3 -11.44 14.75 -13.48
N PHE A 4 -10.39 14.12 -14.01
CA PHE A 4 -9.81 12.92 -13.44
C PHE A 4 -8.75 13.29 -12.42
N THR A 5 -8.69 12.53 -11.33
CA THR A 5 -7.66 12.64 -10.31
C THR A 5 -6.85 11.37 -10.33
N THR A 6 -5.54 11.50 -10.56
CA THR A 6 -4.61 10.40 -10.40
C THR A 6 -4.07 10.40 -8.97
N LEU A 7 -4.23 9.28 -8.27
CA LEU A 7 -3.71 9.05 -6.93
C LEU A 7 -2.49 8.13 -6.99
N PHE A 8 -1.51 8.45 -6.17
CA PHE A 8 -0.21 7.79 -6.15
C PHE A 8 0.04 7.05 -4.85
N CYS A 9 0.76 5.93 -4.92
CA CYS A 9 1.17 5.17 -3.75
C CYS A 9 1.86 6.07 -2.73
N TYR A 10 1.51 5.94 -1.45
CA TYR A 10 2.15 6.74 -0.40
C TYR A 10 3.66 6.47 -0.33
N ASN A 11 4.09 5.24 -0.63
CA ASN A 11 5.47 4.77 -0.54
C ASN A 11 6.29 5.02 -1.82
N CYS A 12 6.01 4.28 -2.90
CA CYS A 12 6.85 4.31 -4.11
C CYS A 12 6.42 5.34 -5.18
N LYS A 13 5.35 6.11 -4.92
CA LYS A 13 4.81 7.14 -5.83
C LYS A 13 4.34 6.61 -7.20
N SER A 14 4.15 5.30 -7.38
CA SER A 14 3.49 4.76 -8.57
C SER A 14 2.01 5.17 -8.62
N ALA A 15 1.46 5.33 -9.81
CA ALA A 15 0.04 5.61 -9.98
C ALA A 15 -0.80 4.37 -9.61
N LEU A 16 -1.79 4.52 -8.75
CA LEU A 16 -2.67 3.43 -8.30
C LEU A 16 -4.10 3.57 -8.82
N LEU A 17 -4.62 4.79 -8.89
CA LEU A 17 -6.02 5.03 -9.22
C LEU A 17 -6.12 6.27 -10.08
N ASN A 18 -6.91 6.20 -11.15
CA ASN A 18 -7.20 7.34 -12.00
C ASN A 18 -8.69 7.38 -12.30
N LEU A 19 -9.44 8.13 -11.50
CA LEU A 19 -10.90 8.19 -11.56
C LEU A 19 -11.38 9.65 -11.40
N PRO A 20 -12.62 9.96 -11.84
CA PRO A 20 -13.24 11.23 -11.52
C PRO A 20 -13.35 11.42 -10.01
N GLU A 21 -13.21 12.66 -9.54
CA GLU A 21 -13.22 12.99 -8.11
C GLU A 21 -14.47 12.45 -7.38
N THR A 22 -15.63 12.50 -8.04
CA THR A 22 -16.90 11.96 -7.52
C THR A 22 -16.87 10.46 -7.28
N GLU A 23 -16.12 9.71 -8.08
CA GLU A 23 -15.95 8.26 -7.89
C GLU A 23 -14.90 7.97 -6.82
N VAL A 24 -13.84 8.77 -6.74
CA VAL A 24 -12.83 8.66 -5.67
C VAL A 24 -13.46 8.84 -4.29
N LEU A 25 -14.37 9.81 -4.13
CA LEU A 25 -15.07 10.06 -2.87
C LEU A 25 -15.91 8.86 -2.38
N LYS A 26 -16.45 8.04 -3.30
CA LYS A 26 -17.21 6.83 -2.94
C LYS A 26 -16.33 5.71 -2.38
N LEU A 27 -15.03 5.79 -2.64
CA LEU A 27 -14.03 4.80 -2.25
C LEU A 27 -13.30 5.19 -0.95
N ASP A 28 -13.66 6.31 -0.32
CA ASP A 28 -13.07 6.77 0.95
C ASP A 28 -13.19 5.69 2.03
N GLY A 29 -12.07 5.38 2.68
CA GLY A 29 -11.97 4.33 3.70
C GLY A 29 -11.56 2.94 3.16
N LEU A 30 -11.46 2.74 1.85
CA LEU A 30 -10.99 1.48 1.26
C LEU A 30 -9.46 1.40 1.21
N ASN A 31 -8.94 0.17 1.24
CA ASN A 31 -7.52 -0.12 1.09
C ASN A 31 -7.20 -0.61 -0.33
N PHE A 32 -6.07 -0.18 -0.87
CA PHE A 32 -5.57 -0.53 -2.19
C PHE A 32 -4.13 -1.05 -2.09
N VAL A 33 -3.87 -2.22 -2.66
CA VAL A 33 -2.52 -2.80 -2.70
C VAL A 33 -1.77 -2.20 -3.89
N CYS A 34 -0.57 -1.67 -3.64
CA CYS A 34 0.29 -1.19 -4.73
C CYS A 34 0.93 -2.36 -5.47
N GLU A 35 0.72 -2.48 -6.78
CA GLU A 35 1.32 -3.54 -7.60
C GLU A 35 2.85 -3.41 -7.73
N CYS A 36 3.40 -2.20 -7.56
CA CYS A 36 4.84 -1.96 -7.66
C CYS A 36 5.63 -2.30 -6.39
N CYS A 37 5.05 -2.08 -5.20
CA CYS A 37 5.77 -2.22 -3.93
C CYS A 37 5.03 -3.02 -2.86
N GLY A 38 3.85 -3.55 -3.16
CA GLY A 38 3.08 -4.42 -2.28
C GLY A 38 2.35 -3.75 -1.11
N HIS A 39 2.70 -2.52 -0.77
CA HIS A 39 2.15 -1.84 0.41
C HIS A 39 0.66 -1.54 0.28
N GLN A 40 -0.06 -1.60 1.41
CA GLN A 40 -1.46 -1.19 1.49
C GLN A 40 -1.60 0.34 1.61
N ASN A 41 -2.45 0.91 0.76
CA ASN A 41 -2.73 2.35 0.67
C ASN A 41 -4.18 2.58 1.08
N LEU A 42 -4.39 3.23 2.23
CA LEU A 42 -5.72 3.63 2.68
C LEU A 42 -6.13 4.91 1.95
N LEU A 43 -7.26 4.88 1.24
CA LEU A 43 -7.81 6.06 0.62
C LEU A 43 -8.55 6.91 1.66
N ARG A 44 -8.08 8.14 1.90
CA ARG A 44 -8.77 9.13 2.71
C ARG A 44 -8.70 10.51 2.08
N LYS A 45 -9.84 11.20 1.96
CA LYS A 45 -9.95 12.57 1.44
C LYS A 45 -9.17 12.77 0.14
N ASN A 46 -9.37 11.87 -0.82
CA ASN A 46 -8.69 11.88 -2.12
C ASN A 46 -7.16 11.78 -2.05
N GLN A 47 -6.61 11.10 -1.03
CA GLN A 47 -5.18 10.82 -0.92
C GLN A 47 -4.95 9.41 -0.40
N PHE A 48 -3.83 8.81 -0.81
CA PHE A 48 -3.36 7.56 -0.26
C PHE A 48 -2.45 7.79 0.93
N LEU A 49 -2.86 7.23 2.07
CA LEU A 49 -2.11 7.20 3.31
C LEU A 49 -1.59 5.78 3.57
N LYS A 50 -0.59 5.67 4.46
CA LYS A 50 -0.16 4.38 4.98
C LYS A 50 -1.32 3.71 5.70
N SER A 51 -1.66 2.47 5.32
CA SER A 51 -2.64 1.68 6.07
C SER A 51 -2.06 1.27 7.43
N VAL A 52 -2.88 1.30 8.48
CA VAL A 52 -2.50 0.90 9.84
C VAL A 52 -2.86 -0.55 10.12
N ASN A 53 -3.29 -1.30 9.10
CA ASN A 53 -3.58 -2.73 9.25
C ASN A 53 -2.29 -3.48 9.63
N THR A 54 -2.36 -4.20 10.75
CA THR A 54 -1.32 -5.14 11.22
C THR A 54 -1.17 -6.36 10.31
N ASP A 55 -2.08 -6.55 9.36
CA ASP A 55 -2.06 -7.60 8.33
C ASP A 55 -1.50 -7.11 6.99
N ASP A 56 -0.61 -6.11 6.98
CA ASP A 56 0.15 -5.82 5.76
C ASP A 56 1.23 -6.92 5.58
N PRO A 57 1.09 -7.80 4.56
CA PRO A 57 1.98 -8.94 4.38
C PRO A 57 3.43 -8.53 4.08
N TYR A 58 3.66 -7.26 3.70
CA TYR A 58 4.99 -6.71 3.46
C TYR A 58 5.68 -6.17 4.70
N THR A 59 4.97 -6.05 5.84
CA THR A 59 5.63 -5.80 7.13
C THR A 59 6.35 -7.04 7.69
N ASN A 60 6.06 -8.24 7.16
CA ASN A 60 6.60 -9.49 7.69
C ASN A 60 7.79 -10.06 6.89
N THR A 61 8.27 -9.38 5.84
CA THR A 61 9.48 -9.84 5.11
C THR A 61 10.78 -9.54 5.85
N GLN A 62 10.79 -8.65 6.84
CA GLN A 62 11.94 -8.46 7.74
C GLN A 62 12.10 -9.60 8.76
N SER A 63 11.09 -10.47 8.89
CA SER A 63 11.11 -11.58 9.86
C SER A 63 11.81 -12.84 9.34
N ILE A 64 12.02 -12.97 8.02
CA ILE A 64 12.68 -14.16 7.45
C ILE A 64 14.21 -14.10 7.61
N ASP A 65 14.81 -12.90 7.57
CA ASP A 65 16.25 -12.74 7.81
C ASP A 65 16.66 -13.20 9.23
N SER A 66 15.76 -13.05 10.21
CA SER A 66 16.01 -13.50 11.59
C SER A 66 15.89 -15.03 11.77
N ILE A 67 15.18 -15.73 10.88
CA ILE A 67 15.05 -17.19 10.90
C ILE A 67 16.25 -17.86 10.20
N VAL A 68 16.79 -17.22 9.15
CA VAL A 68 17.96 -17.74 8.42
C VAL A 68 19.26 -17.53 9.20
N ALA A 69 19.41 -16.42 9.93
CA ALA A 69 20.59 -16.16 10.76
C ALA A 69 20.75 -17.14 11.95
N ASN A 70 19.64 -17.66 12.49
CA ASN A 70 19.67 -18.64 13.60
C ASN A 70 19.97 -20.08 13.16
N ARG A 71 20.04 -20.36 11.86
CA ARG A 71 20.31 -21.70 11.33
C ARG A 71 21.78 -21.97 11.05
N SER A 72 22.64 -20.96 11.18
CA SER A 72 24.08 -21.04 10.93
C SER A 72 24.93 -21.40 12.16
N LEU A 73 24.30 -21.75 13.30
CA LEU A 73 25.01 -22.16 14.53
C LEU A 73 24.90 -23.67 14.83
N TYR A 74 24.42 -24.47 13.87
CA TYR A 74 24.31 -25.93 14.00
C TYR A 74 25.07 -26.70 12.91
N TYR A 75 26.23 -26.19 12.49
CA TYR A 75 27.26 -26.96 11.79
C TYR A 75 28.64 -26.60 12.32
#